data_AF-A0A9P5AHE4-F1
#
_entry.id   AF-A0A9P5AHE4-F1
#
_cell.length_a   1.000
_cell.length_b   1.000
_cell.length_c   1.000
_cell.angle_alpha   90.00
_cell.angle_beta   90.00
_cell.angle_gamma   90.00
#
_symmetry.space_group_name_H-M   'P 1'
#
loop_
_entity.id
_entity.type
_entity.pdbx_description
1 polymer ?
#
loop_
_entity_poly.entity_id
_entity_poly.type
_entity_poly.pdbx_seq_one_letter_code
_entity_poly.pdbx_strand_id
1 'polypeptide(L)'
;MKTTIAMLTASMATAILAHPFDVRSQQCNAAPSASTNAKIQAISTPTAATAEACQKACSANSSCKSFIFGLPANAKAPTCKLYSVPAAQVPNQGSNLYVFDKACSEKAVPNTKPTHDKPRGEVKSKAARDLVCNTAPTGASNSKIQPFATPSVKTAEKCQDACDAQSACQSFLFGLPADASEAVCKLYNVAPSKIPRRDDELYVFAKGCPAAKVPTTAPTHDEPRGQAPSEKQVDNKTAAKTENQNSSKNAQAQTGDKAKISAKPNNANNEQKHN
;
A
#
# COMPACT_ATOMS: atom_id res chain seq x y z
N MET A 1 9.56 -79.93 5.02
CA MET A 1 9.51 -78.89 3.97
C MET A 1 8.48 -77.86 4.43
N LYS A 2 8.93 -76.81 5.13
CA LYS A 2 9.06 -75.42 4.65
C LYS A 2 7.76 -74.83 4.07
N THR A 3 7.26 -73.87 4.84
CA THR A 3 6.22 -72.86 4.66
C THR A 3 6.20 -72.18 3.29
N THR A 4 5.04 -71.64 2.88
CA THR A 4 4.77 -70.24 2.46
C THR A 4 3.54 -70.20 1.57
N ILE A 5 2.43 -69.55 1.99
CA ILE A 5 1.47 -68.92 1.06
C ILE A 5 1.04 -67.57 1.63
N ALA A 6 1.08 -66.59 0.73
CA ALA A 6 1.05 -65.16 0.89
C ALA A 6 -0.21 -64.57 1.53
N MET A 7 -0.01 -63.56 2.39
CA MET A 7 -0.98 -62.50 2.63
C MET A 7 -0.96 -61.55 1.44
N LEU A 8 -2.11 -61.12 0.90
CA LEU A 8 -2.25 -59.89 0.12
C LEU A 8 -3.73 -59.56 -0.15
N THR A 9 -4.07 -58.28 0.00
CA THR A 9 -5.25 -57.53 -0.53
C THR A 9 -6.57 -57.63 0.27
N ALA A 10 -7.37 -56.58 0.48
CA ALA A 10 -7.33 -55.17 0.07
C ALA A 10 -8.07 -54.30 1.12
N SER A 11 -7.41 -53.27 1.62
CA SER A 11 -8.05 -52.20 2.40
C SER A 11 -8.66 -51.17 1.44
N MET A 12 -9.94 -51.32 1.10
CA MET A 12 -10.71 -50.23 0.50
C MET A 12 -11.30 -49.40 1.65
N ALA A 13 -10.45 -48.60 2.31
CA ALA A 13 -10.95 -47.49 3.09
C ALA A 13 -11.59 -46.51 2.10
N THR A 14 -12.91 -46.48 2.06
CA THR A 14 -13.64 -45.38 1.43
C THR A 14 -13.28 -44.12 2.22
N ALA A 15 -12.26 -43.42 1.75
CA ALA A 15 -12.09 -42.01 2.04
C ALA A 15 -13.34 -41.34 1.47
N ILE A 16 -14.35 -41.17 2.32
CA ILE A 16 -15.31 -40.09 2.17
C ILE A 16 -14.43 -38.85 2.20
N LEU A 17 -14.04 -38.38 1.01
CA LEU A 17 -13.65 -37.00 0.81
C LEU A 17 -14.88 -36.22 1.24
N ALA A 18 -14.94 -35.86 2.51
CA ALA A 18 -15.74 -34.77 2.99
C ALA A 18 -15.22 -33.56 2.22
N HIS A 19 -15.78 -33.34 1.03
CA HIS A 19 -15.70 -32.07 0.35
C HIS A 19 -16.14 -31.05 1.40
N PRO A 20 -15.31 -30.09 1.78
CA PRO A 20 -15.75 -29.06 2.69
C PRO A 20 -16.95 -28.37 2.04
N PHE A 21 -18.13 -28.60 2.63
CA PHE A 21 -19.36 -27.95 2.22
C PHE A 21 -19.15 -26.43 2.29
N ASP A 22 -19.48 -25.78 1.18
CA ASP A 22 -19.74 -24.35 1.08
C ASP A 22 -18.62 -23.38 1.47
N VAL A 23 -17.55 -23.35 0.67
CA VAL A 23 -17.03 -22.03 0.26
C VAL A 23 -17.96 -21.51 -0.82
N ARG A 24 -19.16 -21.06 -0.43
CA ARG A 24 -20.02 -20.29 -1.33
C ARG A 24 -19.16 -19.13 -1.83
N SER A 25 -18.85 -19.10 -3.12
CA SER A 25 -17.91 -18.11 -3.66
C SER A 25 -18.35 -16.74 -3.23
N GLN A 26 -17.53 -16.09 -2.40
CA GLN A 26 -17.81 -14.79 -1.83
C GLN A 26 -18.17 -13.84 -2.97
N GLN A 27 -19.35 -13.24 -2.91
CA GLN A 27 -19.81 -12.34 -3.93
C GLN A 27 -19.25 -10.96 -3.62
N CYS A 28 -18.11 -10.66 -4.23
CA CYS A 28 -17.52 -9.35 -4.22
C CYS A 28 -17.68 -8.77 -5.61
N ASN A 29 -18.49 -7.72 -5.74
CA ASN A 29 -18.78 -7.09 -7.02
C ASN A 29 -19.58 -8.01 -7.98
N ALA A 30 -20.60 -8.67 -7.45
CA ALA A 30 -21.56 -9.42 -8.27
C ALA A 30 -22.81 -8.58 -8.54
N ALA A 31 -23.50 -8.81 -9.65
CA ALA A 31 -24.86 -8.31 -9.78
C ALA A 31 -25.78 -9.11 -8.84
N PRO A 32 -26.69 -8.47 -8.09
CA PRO A 32 -27.67 -9.21 -7.29
C PRO A 32 -28.58 -10.02 -8.22
N SER A 33 -28.68 -11.32 -7.98
CA SER A 33 -29.33 -12.26 -8.91
C SER A 33 -30.38 -13.13 -8.26
N ALA A 34 -30.59 -13.04 -6.94
CA ALA A 34 -31.59 -13.86 -6.27
C ALA A 34 -33.01 -13.45 -6.71
N SER A 35 -33.93 -14.42 -6.67
CA SER A 35 -35.34 -14.18 -6.94
C SER A 35 -35.93 -13.17 -5.95
N THR A 36 -36.90 -12.38 -6.41
CA THR A 36 -37.61 -11.42 -5.57
C THR A 36 -38.20 -12.09 -4.34
N ASN A 37 -37.81 -11.61 -3.16
CA ASN A 37 -38.34 -12.07 -1.88
C ASN A 37 -38.64 -10.86 -0.99
N ALA A 38 -39.93 -10.61 -0.73
CA ALA A 38 -40.37 -9.45 0.04
C ALA A 38 -39.85 -9.43 1.49
N LYS A 39 -39.41 -10.58 2.04
CA LYS A 39 -38.83 -10.68 3.38
C LYS A 39 -37.37 -10.23 3.44
N ILE A 40 -36.68 -10.14 2.30
CA ILE A 40 -35.29 -9.69 2.23
C ILE A 40 -35.30 -8.20 1.91
N GLN A 41 -35.24 -7.39 2.96
CA GLN A 41 -35.17 -5.93 2.87
C GLN A 41 -33.84 -5.40 3.39
N ALA A 42 -33.49 -4.19 2.96
CA ALA A 42 -32.33 -3.51 3.50
C ALA A 42 -32.60 -3.19 4.98
N ILE A 43 -31.67 -3.56 5.86
CA ILE A 43 -31.73 -3.21 7.28
C ILE A 43 -31.35 -1.75 7.54
N SER A 44 -30.63 -1.14 6.59
CA SER A 44 -30.22 0.27 6.66
C SER A 44 -29.83 0.79 5.27
N THR A 45 -29.91 2.11 5.09
CA THR A 45 -29.57 2.80 3.84
C THR A 45 -28.69 4.03 4.10
N PRO A 46 -27.46 3.83 4.61
CA PRO A 46 -26.58 4.95 4.96
C PRO A 46 -26.11 5.70 3.70
N THR A 47 -25.74 6.97 3.87
CA THR A 47 -25.07 7.73 2.80
C THR A 47 -23.60 7.32 2.72
N ALA A 48 -23.16 6.82 1.57
CA ALA A 48 -21.77 6.45 1.33
C ALA A 48 -21.33 6.92 -0.06
N ALA A 49 -20.21 7.61 -0.16
CA ALA A 49 -19.70 8.12 -1.44
C ALA A 49 -18.97 7.05 -2.27
N THR A 50 -18.53 5.96 -1.65
CA THR A 50 -17.77 4.86 -2.26
C THR A 50 -18.24 3.51 -1.73
N ALA A 51 -17.94 2.42 -2.45
CA ALA A 51 -18.28 1.07 -1.99
C ALA A 51 -17.52 0.72 -0.70
N GLU A 52 -16.26 1.14 -0.58
CA GLU A 52 -15.46 1.02 0.65
C GLU A 52 -16.13 1.71 1.85
N ALA A 53 -16.66 2.92 1.69
CA ALA A 53 -17.39 3.60 2.76
C ALA A 53 -18.69 2.85 3.13
N CYS A 54 -19.38 2.26 2.15
CA CYS A 54 -20.55 1.42 2.37
C CYS A 54 -20.18 0.13 3.13
N GLN A 55 -19.05 -0.49 2.79
CA GLN A 55 -18.51 -1.63 3.51
C GLN A 55 -18.20 -1.28 4.96
N LYS A 56 -17.58 -0.13 5.23
CA LYS A 56 -17.31 0.32 6.62
C LYS A 56 -18.60 0.49 7.42
N ALA A 57 -19.66 1.03 6.81
CA ALA A 57 -20.97 1.11 7.44
C ALA A 57 -21.56 -0.30 7.72
N CYS A 58 -21.40 -1.25 6.79
CA CYS A 58 -21.76 -2.66 7.03
C CYS A 58 -20.92 -3.29 8.15
N SER A 59 -19.63 -2.98 8.22
CA SER A 59 -18.74 -3.51 9.26
C SER A 59 -19.12 -3.03 10.66
N ALA A 60 -19.52 -1.76 10.78
CA ALA A 60 -20.00 -1.17 12.03
C ALA A 60 -21.36 -1.72 12.49
N ASN A 61 -22.15 -2.32 11.59
CA ASN A 61 -23.43 -2.93 11.93
C ASN A 61 -23.27 -4.46 12.13
N SER A 62 -23.50 -4.94 13.35
CA SER A 62 -23.34 -6.37 13.71
C SER A 62 -24.31 -7.29 12.94
N SER A 63 -25.48 -6.78 12.59
CA SER A 63 -26.49 -7.53 11.82
C SER A 63 -26.19 -7.56 10.33
N CYS A 64 -25.27 -6.73 9.81
CA CYS A 64 -24.96 -6.68 8.38
C CYS A 64 -24.08 -7.88 7.98
N LYS A 65 -24.50 -8.58 6.91
CA LYS A 65 -23.76 -9.69 6.28
C LYS A 65 -23.36 -9.37 4.85
N SER A 66 -24.08 -8.50 4.17
CA SER A 66 -23.76 -8.02 2.83
C SER A 66 -24.29 -6.60 2.61
N PHE A 67 -23.82 -5.96 1.55
CA PHE A 67 -24.30 -4.65 1.15
C PHE A 67 -24.42 -4.54 -0.37
N ILE A 68 -25.33 -3.68 -0.83
CA ILE A 68 -25.38 -3.22 -2.22
C ILE A 68 -24.73 -1.85 -2.30
N PHE A 69 -23.92 -1.66 -3.33
CA PHE A 69 -23.44 -0.35 -3.74
C PHE A 69 -23.52 -0.15 -5.24
N GLY A 70 -23.84 1.06 -5.66
CA GLY A 70 -23.74 1.47 -7.06
C GLY A 70 -24.45 2.79 -7.37
N LEU A 71 -24.25 3.31 -8.56
CA LEU A 71 -24.88 4.51 -9.10
C LEU A 71 -25.95 4.10 -10.11
N PRO A 72 -27.24 4.11 -9.73
CA PRO A 72 -28.34 3.85 -10.66
C PRO A 72 -28.28 4.78 -11.88
N ALA A 73 -28.73 4.30 -13.04
CA ALA A 73 -28.58 4.99 -14.33
C ALA A 73 -29.08 6.45 -14.34
N ASN A 74 -30.11 6.78 -13.57
CA ASN A 74 -30.71 8.12 -13.51
C ASN A 74 -30.47 8.84 -12.17
N ALA A 75 -29.58 8.34 -11.33
CA ALA A 75 -29.28 8.91 -10.02
C ALA A 75 -28.05 9.82 -10.07
N LYS A 76 -28.06 10.91 -9.29
CA LYS A 76 -26.90 11.80 -9.09
C LYS A 76 -26.01 11.38 -7.92
N ALA A 77 -26.50 10.48 -7.08
CA ALA A 77 -25.81 9.99 -5.89
C ALA A 77 -25.83 8.45 -5.87
N PRO A 78 -24.74 7.83 -5.38
CA PRO A 78 -24.71 6.38 -5.22
C PRO A 78 -25.69 5.92 -4.15
N THR A 79 -26.17 4.70 -4.34
CA THR A 79 -26.98 3.96 -3.39
C THR A 79 -26.08 3.05 -2.57
N CYS A 80 -26.28 3.06 -1.25
CA CYS A 80 -25.70 2.09 -0.33
C CYS A 80 -26.83 1.48 0.50
N LYS A 81 -26.98 0.15 0.46
CA LYS A 81 -27.99 -0.58 1.24
C LYS A 81 -27.33 -1.74 1.97
N LEU A 82 -27.61 -1.87 3.25
CA LEU A 82 -27.07 -2.93 4.11
C LEU A 82 -28.11 -4.05 4.25
N TYR A 83 -27.67 -5.30 4.27
CA TYR A 83 -28.53 -6.47 4.39
C TYR A 83 -28.05 -7.42 5.48
N SER A 84 -28.98 -8.07 6.17
CA SER A 84 -28.70 -9.10 7.17
C SER A 84 -28.53 -10.51 6.62
N VAL A 85 -28.58 -10.65 5.29
CA VAL A 85 -28.39 -11.90 4.57
C VAL A 85 -27.07 -11.89 3.79
N PRO A 86 -26.49 -13.06 3.48
CA PRO A 86 -25.37 -13.16 2.55
C PRO A 86 -25.70 -12.56 1.19
N ALA A 87 -24.70 -12.06 0.47
CA ALA A 87 -24.88 -11.38 -0.81
C ALA A 87 -25.68 -12.22 -1.82
N ALA A 88 -25.47 -13.54 -1.83
CA ALA A 88 -26.12 -14.48 -2.74
C ALA A 88 -27.64 -14.59 -2.56
N GLN A 89 -28.18 -14.07 -1.46
CA GLN A 89 -29.62 -14.04 -1.19
C GLN A 89 -30.25 -12.69 -1.53
N VAL A 90 -29.45 -11.66 -1.84
CA VAL A 90 -29.97 -10.34 -2.11
C VAL A 90 -30.70 -10.34 -3.46
N PRO A 91 -32.00 -9.99 -3.50
CA PRO A 91 -32.76 -10.02 -4.74
C PRO A 91 -32.23 -9.03 -5.77
N ASN A 92 -32.45 -9.34 -7.05
CA ASN A 92 -32.17 -8.41 -8.13
C ASN A 92 -32.89 -7.07 -7.89
N GLN A 93 -32.13 -5.96 -7.94
CA GLN A 93 -32.63 -4.60 -7.68
C GLN A 93 -32.44 -3.66 -8.88
N GLY A 94 -32.23 -4.21 -10.08
CA GLY A 94 -32.01 -3.46 -11.30
C GLY A 94 -30.52 -3.30 -11.67
N SER A 95 -30.30 -2.66 -12.81
CA SER A 95 -28.96 -2.43 -13.37
C SER A 95 -28.13 -1.46 -12.54
N ASN A 96 -26.80 -1.58 -12.63
CA ASN A 96 -25.81 -0.68 -12.01
C ASN A 96 -25.74 -0.73 -10.48
N LEU A 97 -26.36 -1.73 -9.86
CA LEU A 97 -26.19 -2.07 -8.46
C LEU A 97 -25.43 -3.38 -8.34
N TYR A 98 -24.48 -3.42 -7.40
CA TYR A 98 -23.61 -4.56 -7.18
C TYR A 98 -23.66 -4.94 -5.71
N VAL A 99 -23.69 -6.25 -5.45
CA VAL A 99 -23.69 -6.81 -4.11
C VAL A 99 -22.28 -7.23 -3.72
N PHE A 100 -21.99 -7.06 -2.44
CA PHE A 100 -20.73 -7.35 -1.81
C PHE A 100 -21.00 -8.05 -0.48
N ASP A 101 -20.38 -9.20 -0.25
CA ASP A 101 -20.33 -9.78 1.09
C ASP A 101 -19.49 -8.90 2.02
N LYS A 102 -19.85 -8.87 3.31
CA LYS A 102 -19.13 -8.07 4.33
C LYS A 102 -17.63 -8.39 4.37
N ALA A 103 -17.29 -9.66 4.17
CA ALA A 103 -15.93 -10.16 4.25
C ALA A 103 -15.10 -9.94 2.96
N CYS A 104 -15.62 -9.19 1.97
CA CYS A 104 -14.87 -8.90 0.75
C CYS A 104 -13.56 -8.16 1.04
N SER A 105 -12.47 -8.61 0.43
CA SER A 105 -11.17 -7.94 0.57
C SER A 105 -11.18 -6.53 -0.05
N GLU A 106 -10.33 -5.64 0.44
CA GLU A 106 -10.17 -4.27 -0.08
C GLU A 106 -9.78 -4.24 -1.57
N LYS A 107 -9.18 -5.31 -2.10
CA LYS A 107 -8.85 -5.44 -3.52
C LYS A 107 -10.06 -5.68 -4.42
N ALA A 108 -11.18 -6.11 -3.84
CA ALA A 108 -12.42 -6.41 -4.56
C ALA A 108 -13.50 -5.33 -4.36
N VAL A 109 -13.32 -4.43 -3.39
CA VAL A 109 -14.28 -3.37 -3.07
C VAL A 109 -13.79 -2.03 -3.61
N PRO A 110 -14.50 -1.41 -4.57
CA PRO A 110 -14.11 -0.11 -5.12
C PRO A 110 -14.00 1.00 -4.07
N ASN A 111 -12.96 1.81 -4.18
CA ASN A 111 -12.64 2.89 -3.25
C ASN A 111 -12.69 4.29 -3.89
N THR A 112 -13.16 4.38 -5.13
CA THR A 112 -13.37 5.64 -5.83
C THR A 112 -14.85 5.95 -6.00
N LYS A 113 -15.16 7.23 -6.22
CA LYS A 113 -16.53 7.68 -6.48
C LYS A 113 -17.03 7.06 -7.79
N PRO A 114 -18.24 6.48 -7.82
CA PRO A 114 -18.79 5.93 -9.04
C PRO A 114 -19.16 7.02 -10.05
N THR A 115 -19.14 6.63 -11.32
CA THR A 115 -19.65 7.40 -12.46
C THR A 115 -20.68 6.55 -13.21
N HIS A 116 -21.41 7.11 -14.18
CA HIS A 116 -22.36 6.30 -14.96
C HIS A 116 -21.65 5.20 -15.76
N ASP A 117 -20.42 5.44 -16.23
CA ASP A 117 -19.61 4.43 -16.94
C ASP A 117 -19.01 3.37 -15.99
N LYS A 118 -18.72 3.77 -14.75
CA LYS A 118 -18.20 2.91 -13.68
C LYS A 118 -19.15 3.00 -12.48
N PRO A 119 -20.33 2.36 -12.55
CA PRO A 119 -21.43 2.57 -11.59
C PRO A 119 -21.08 2.19 -10.15
N ARG A 120 -20.07 1.34 -9.94
CA ARG A 120 -19.57 0.96 -8.62
C ARG A 120 -18.28 1.68 -8.23
N GLY A 121 -17.71 2.47 -9.13
CA GLY A 121 -16.35 2.98 -9.05
C GLY A 121 -15.31 1.94 -9.48
N GLU A 122 -14.07 2.23 -9.16
CA GLU A 122 -12.89 1.41 -9.41
C GLU A 122 -12.15 1.11 -8.12
N VAL A 123 -11.49 -0.04 -8.08
CA VAL A 123 -10.47 -0.32 -7.07
C VAL A 123 -9.21 0.39 -7.51
N LYS A 124 -8.90 1.54 -6.90
CA LYS A 124 -7.59 2.16 -7.03
C LYS A 124 -6.80 1.82 -5.79
N SER A 125 -5.98 0.78 -5.88
CA SER A 125 -4.89 0.66 -4.92
C SER A 125 -4.07 1.95 -5.05
N LYS A 126 -3.81 2.66 -3.94
CA LYS A 126 -2.75 3.68 -3.99
C LYS A 126 -1.53 2.98 -4.52
N ALA A 127 -1.03 3.38 -5.69
CA ALA A 127 0.15 2.75 -6.23
C ALA A 127 1.23 2.90 -5.15
N ALA A 128 1.98 1.84 -4.87
CA ALA A 128 3.09 1.89 -3.92
C ALA A 128 4.13 2.98 -4.29
N ARG A 129 4.07 3.48 -5.53
CA ARG A 129 4.82 4.64 -6.04
C ARG A 129 4.35 5.99 -5.43
N ASP A 130 3.06 6.15 -5.18
CA ASP A 130 2.45 7.39 -4.66
C ASP A 130 2.40 7.46 -3.13
N LEU A 131 2.77 6.36 -2.46
CA LEU A 131 2.94 6.35 -1.02
C LEU A 131 4.24 7.06 -0.64
N VAL A 132 4.11 7.99 0.31
CA VAL A 132 5.22 8.66 0.98
C VAL A 132 5.91 7.61 1.86
N CYS A 133 7.10 7.18 1.45
CA CYS A 133 7.85 6.13 2.12
C CYS A 133 9.30 6.55 2.23
N ASN A 134 9.86 6.45 3.43
CA ASN A 134 11.26 6.77 3.70
C ASN A 134 11.63 8.21 3.30
N THR A 135 10.76 9.16 3.64
CA THR A 135 10.98 10.59 3.33
C THR A 135 10.99 11.41 4.61
N ALA A 136 11.63 12.58 4.57
CA ALA A 136 11.50 13.54 5.67
C ALA A 136 10.02 13.96 5.88
N PRO A 137 9.60 14.24 7.12
CA PRO A 137 8.27 14.77 7.40
C PRO A 137 8.10 16.19 6.84
N THR A 138 6.95 16.45 6.22
CA THR A 138 6.68 17.74 5.54
C THR A 138 5.44 18.47 6.07
N GLY A 139 4.78 17.94 7.10
CA GLY A 139 3.56 18.55 7.65
C GLY A 139 3.85 19.90 8.31
N ALA A 140 2.82 20.74 8.40
CA ALA A 140 2.90 22.00 9.13
C ALA A 140 3.22 21.74 10.61
N SER A 141 3.98 22.65 11.23
CA SER A 141 4.28 22.61 12.66
C SER A 141 2.97 22.62 13.46
N ASN A 142 2.63 21.49 14.08
CA ASN A 142 1.43 21.33 14.87
C ASN A 142 1.68 20.39 16.06
N SER A 143 1.75 20.97 17.24
CA SER A 143 2.03 20.26 18.50
C SER A 143 0.93 19.29 18.93
N LYS A 144 -0.27 19.36 18.33
CA LYS A 144 -1.39 18.45 18.63
C LYS A 144 -1.26 17.08 17.95
N ILE A 145 -0.38 16.95 16.96
CA ILE A 145 -0.16 15.68 16.27
C ILE A 145 0.90 14.90 17.03
N GLN A 146 0.45 13.91 17.79
CA GLN A 146 1.28 13.04 18.62
C GLN A 146 1.12 11.58 18.17
N PRO A 147 2.15 10.74 18.35
CA PRO A 147 1.99 9.32 18.12
C PRO A 147 1.03 8.73 19.15
N PHE A 148 0.21 7.78 18.71
CA PHE A 148 -0.68 7.06 19.63
C PHE A 148 -0.01 5.82 20.23
N ALA A 149 1.10 5.36 19.64
CA ALA A 149 1.90 4.23 20.13
C ALA A 149 3.37 4.38 19.73
N THR A 150 4.27 3.84 20.55
CA THR A 150 5.72 3.87 20.33
C THR A 150 6.33 2.49 20.60
N PRO A 151 6.20 1.53 19.68
CA PRO A 151 6.70 0.18 19.90
C PRO A 151 8.23 0.14 19.83
N SER A 152 8.87 -0.68 20.67
CA SER A 152 10.32 -0.88 20.66
C SER A 152 10.70 -1.92 19.60
N VAL A 153 11.01 -1.46 18.39
CA VAL A 153 11.38 -2.31 17.25
C VAL A 153 12.68 -1.83 16.64
N LYS A 154 13.48 -2.77 16.11
CA LYS A 154 14.85 -2.49 15.65
C LYS A 154 14.96 -2.10 14.17
N THR A 155 13.91 -2.28 13.37
CA THR A 155 13.92 -2.02 11.93
C THR A 155 12.65 -1.34 11.46
N ALA A 156 12.70 -0.63 10.33
CA ALA A 156 11.54 0.03 9.76
C ALA A 156 10.48 -1.00 9.33
N GLU A 157 10.90 -2.16 8.82
CA GLU A 157 10.01 -3.28 8.51
C GLU A 157 9.21 -3.73 9.74
N LYS A 158 9.85 -3.90 10.90
CA LYS A 158 9.15 -4.29 12.13
C LYS A 158 8.25 -3.18 12.66
N CYS A 159 8.61 -1.92 12.42
CA CYS A 159 7.75 -0.76 12.71
C CYS A 159 6.52 -0.74 11.80
N GLN A 160 6.68 -1.12 10.53
CA GLN A 160 5.58 -1.28 9.59
C GLN A 160 4.65 -2.42 10.01
N ASP A 161 5.17 -3.60 10.37
CA ASP A 161 4.37 -4.72 10.88
C ASP A 161 3.49 -4.28 12.07
N ALA A 162 4.07 -3.50 12.99
CA ALA A 162 3.36 -2.95 14.14
C ALA A 162 2.28 -1.93 13.73
N CYS A 163 2.55 -1.08 12.75
CA CYS A 163 1.54 -0.18 12.17
C CYS A 163 0.42 -0.95 11.45
N ASP A 164 0.76 -2.00 10.71
CA ASP A 164 -0.18 -2.80 9.93
C ASP A 164 -1.16 -3.55 10.84
N ALA A 165 -0.69 -4.06 11.97
CA ALA A 165 -1.50 -4.68 13.01
C ALA A 165 -2.52 -3.73 13.68
N GLN A 166 -2.30 -2.42 13.62
CA GLN A 166 -3.18 -1.41 14.23
C GLN A 166 -4.13 -0.81 13.19
N SER A 167 -5.44 -1.01 13.39
CA SER A 167 -6.48 -0.48 12.49
C SER A 167 -6.51 1.06 12.44
N ALA A 168 -6.09 1.71 13.52
CA ALA A 168 -6.00 3.17 13.61
C ALA A 168 -4.75 3.76 12.94
N CYS A 169 -3.72 2.95 12.63
CA CYS A 169 -2.48 3.46 12.05
C CYS A 169 -2.69 3.91 10.61
N GLN A 170 -2.20 5.10 10.27
CA GLN A 170 -2.19 5.65 8.92
C GLN A 170 -0.77 5.99 8.43
N SER A 171 0.16 6.25 9.35
CA SER A 171 1.57 6.46 9.07
C SER A 171 2.42 6.14 10.29
N PHE A 172 3.72 5.98 10.08
CA PHE A 172 4.70 5.84 11.17
C PHE A 172 5.96 6.66 10.88
N LEU A 173 6.66 7.03 11.95
CA LEU A 173 8.02 7.53 11.91
C LEU A 173 8.97 6.42 12.35
N PHE A 174 10.07 6.27 11.64
CA PHE A 174 11.17 5.39 12.02
C PHE A 174 12.52 6.05 11.75
N GLY A 175 13.46 5.85 12.67
CA GLY A 175 14.85 6.23 12.49
C GLY A 175 15.63 6.19 13.80
N LEU A 176 16.91 6.57 13.74
CA LEU A 176 17.78 6.73 14.89
C LEU A 176 18.13 8.22 15.04
N PRO A 177 17.53 8.94 16.00
CA PRO A 177 17.94 10.31 16.31
C PRO A 177 19.41 10.40 16.72
N ALA A 178 20.07 11.51 16.40
CA ALA A 178 21.49 11.74 16.68
C ALA A 178 21.87 11.60 18.17
N ASP A 179 20.95 11.86 19.09
CA ASP A 179 21.13 11.76 20.53
C ASP A 179 20.64 10.43 21.13
N ALA A 180 20.14 9.51 20.31
CA ALA A 180 19.59 8.23 20.73
C ALA A 180 20.54 7.07 20.46
N SER A 181 20.57 6.08 21.36
CA SER A 181 21.29 4.81 21.18
C SER A 181 20.42 3.69 20.59
N GLU A 182 19.12 3.92 20.46
CA GLU A 182 18.15 2.94 19.97
C GLU A 182 17.21 3.55 18.94
N ALA A 183 16.80 2.72 17.97
CA ALA A 183 15.86 3.12 16.94
C ALA A 183 14.50 3.49 17.55
N VAL A 184 13.92 4.57 17.04
CA VAL A 184 12.64 5.09 17.47
C VAL A 184 11.59 4.74 16.44
N CYS A 185 10.53 4.04 16.86
CA CYS A 185 9.33 3.82 16.06
C CYS A 185 8.13 4.52 16.71
N LYS A 186 7.41 5.33 15.94
CA LYS A 186 6.25 6.10 16.41
C LYS A 186 5.09 5.93 15.44
N LEU A 187 3.95 5.44 15.92
CA LEU A 187 2.76 5.17 15.10
C LEU A 187 1.76 6.33 15.21
N TYR A 188 1.21 6.74 14.07
CA TYR A 188 0.29 7.88 13.97
C TYR A 188 -1.02 7.49 13.31
N ASN A 189 -2.10 8.09 13.78
CA ASN A 189 -3.45 7.91 13.25
C ASN A 189 -3.80 8.94 12.16
N VAL A 190 -2.81 9.68 11.66
CA VAL A 190 -2.94 10.68 10.59
C VAL A 190 -2.11 10.28 9.37
N ALA A 191 -2.47 10.84 8.21
CA ALA A 191 -1.72 10.62 6.98
C ALA A 191 -0.27 11.17 7.06
N PRO A 192 0.69 10.61 6.29
CA PRO A 192 2.09 11.04 6.25
C PRO A 192 2.29 12.56 6.09
N SER A 193 1.50 13.19 5.22
CA SER A 193 1.58 14.63 4.93
C SER A 193 1.14 15.53 6.09
N LYS A 194 0.58 14.95 7.16
CA LYS A 194 0.18 15.66 8.37
C LYS A 194 1.22 15.56 9.48
N ILE A 195 2.19 14.65 9.38
CA ILE A 195 3.27 14.53 10.37
C ILE A 195 4.10 15.82 10.32
N PRO A 196 4.19 16.58 11.43
CA PRO A 196 4.90 17.84 11.46
C PRO A 196 6.35 17.68 11.00
N ARG A 197 6.87 18.66 10.26
CA ARG A 197 8.29 18.74 9.92
C ARG A 197 9.14 18.77 11.20
N ARG A 198 10.24 18.03 11.18
CA ARG A 198 11.20 17.87 12.28
C ARG A 198 12.58 17.62 11.69
N ASP A 199 13.60 17.89 12.49
CA ASP A 199 15.02 17.71 12.14
C ASP A 199 15.67 16.62 13.02
N ASP A 200 14.88 15.67 13.54
CA ASP A 200 15.30 14.61 14.47
C ASP A 200 15.67 13.29 13.78
N GLU A 201 16.08 13.35 12.50
CA GLU A 201 16.49 12.18 11.69
C GLU A 201 15.47 11.03 11.64
N LEU A 202 14.20 11.33 11.91
CA LEU A 202 13.08 10.40 11.75
C LEU A 202 12.44 10.57 10.38
N TYR A 203 12.19 9.44 9.73
CA TYR A 203 11.62 9.39 8.40
C TYR A 203 10.18 8.88 8.45
N VAL A 204 9.33 9.47 7.62
CA VAL A 204 7.90 9.14 7.53
C VAL A 204 7.69 8.02 6.53
N PHE A 205 6.81 7.12 6.92
CA PHE A 205 6.32 6.02 6.11
C PHE A 205 4.79 5.98 6.17
N ALA A 206 4.16 5.90 5.01
CA ALA A 206 2.75 5.60 4.90
C ALA A 206 2.48 4.15 5.30
N LYS A 207 1.30 3.89 5.87
CA LYS A 207 0.83 2.51 6.02
C LYS A 207 0.79 1.82 4.64
N GLY A 208 1.30 0.59 4.58
CA GLY A 208 1.37 -0.19 3.34
C GLY A 208 2.50 0.20 2.38
N CYS A 209 3.57 0.84 2.86
CA CYS A 209 4.78 1.03 2.06
C CYS A 209 5.29 -0.31 1.50
N PRO A 210 5.75 -0.35 0.23
CA PRO A 210 6.25 -1.60 -0.36
C PRO A 210 7.58 -1.98 0.29
N ALA A 211 7.85 -3.28 0.46
CA ALA A 211 9.10 -3.78 1.05
C ALA A 211 10.36 -3.19 0.40
N ALA A 212 10.34 -2.92 -0.92
CA ALA A 212 11.46 -2.30 -1.63
C ALA A 212 11.81 -0.87 -1.15
N LYS A 213 10.89 -0.16 -0.48
CA LYS A 213 11.09 1.18 0.06
C LYS A 213 11.25 1.21 1.58
N VAL A 214 11.18 0.06 2.24
CA VAL A 214 11.15 -0.05 3.70
C VAL A 214 12.47 -0.68 4.15
N PRO A 215 13.31 0.06 4.89
CA PRO A 215 14.56 -0.48 5.40
C PRO A 215 14.38 -1.72 6.27
N THR A 216 15.21 -2.74 6.01
CA THR A 216 15.19 -4.01 6.74
C THR A 216 16.38 -4.17 7.68
N THR A 217 17.38 -3.29 7.60
CA THR A 217 18.50 -3.26 8.55
C THR A 217 18.21 -2.32 9.71
N ALA A 218 18.93 -2.52 10.82
CA ALA A 218 18.90 -1.59 11.94
C ALA A 218 19.59 -0.28 11.53
N PRO A 219 19.04 0.89 11.90
CA PRO A 219 19.67 2.17 11.61
C PRO A 219 20.96 2.35 12.41
N THR A 220 21.88 3.13 11.85
CA THR A 220 23.09 3.63 12.51
C THR A 220 23.10 5.15 12.45
N HIS A 221 24.01 5.84 13.14
CA HIS A 221 24.10 7.30 13.02
C HIS A 221 24.52 7.76 11.60
N ASP A 222 25.28 6.93 10.88
CA ASP A 222 25.64 7.21 9.48
C ASP A 222 24.48 6.94 8.51
N GLU A 223 23.62 5.97 8.86
CA GLU A 223 22.43 5.58 8.10
C GLU A 223 21.20 5.57 9.02
N PRO A 224 20.67 6.76 9.41
CA PRO A 224 19.66 6.88 10.47
C PRO A 224 18.32 6.22 10.11
N ARG A 225 18.10 5.87 8.84
CA ARG A 225 16.93 5.14 8.35
C ARG A 225 17.14 3.62 8.22
N GLY A 226 18.39 3.15 8.22
CA GLY A 226 18.78 1.81 7.76
C GLY A 226 18.83 1.70 6.22
N GLN A 227 19.14 0.51 5.72
CA GLN A 227 19.31 0.22 4.30
C GLN A 227 18.05 -0.41 3.71
N ALA A 228 17.62 0.11 2.56
CA ALA A 228 16.54 -0.49 1.79
C ALA A 228 17.01 -1.79 1.10
N PRO A 229 16.14 -2.77 0.82
CA PRO A 229 16.50 -4.08 0.26
C PRO A 229 17.17 -4.10 -1.13
N SER A 230 17.60 -2.97 -1.68
CA SER A 230 18.22 -2.86 -3.01
C SER A 230 19.57 -2.13 -3.02
N GLU A 231 20.06 -1.64 -1.89
CA GLU A 231 21.43 -1.13 -1.77
C GLU A 231 22.39 -2.25 -1.32
N LYS A 232 22.46 -3.35 -2.07
CA LYS A 232 23.69 -4.16 -2.04
C LYS A 232 24.72 -3.42 -2.86
N GLN A 233 25.48 -2.54 -2.21
CA GLN A 233 26.76 -2.11 -2.74
C GLN A 233 27.57 -3.35 -3.10
N VAL A 234 28.07 -3.36 -4.34
CA VAL A 234 29.12 -4.27 -4.77
C VAL A 234 30.37 -3.84 -4.01
N ASP A 235 30.62 -4.47 -2.87
CA ASP A 235 31.89 -4.36 -2.14
C ASP A 235 33.00 -4.92 -3.00
N ASN A 236 33.71 -4.05 -3.72
CA ASN A 236 34.99 -4.39 -4.30
C ASN A 236 36.05 -4.37 -3.19
N LYS A 237 36.21 -5.54 -2.57
CA LYS A 237 37.32 -5.88 -1.70
C LYS A 237 38.63 -5.76 -2.47
N THR A 238 39.48 -4.80 -2.12
CA THR A 238 40.93 -5.01 -2.21
C THR A 238 41.61 -4.26 -1.05
N ALA A 239 41.95 -5.04 -0.02
CA ALA A 239 42.91 -4.63 0.98
C ALA A 239 44.31 -5.00 0.49
N ALA A 240 45.22 -4.02 0.40
CA ALA A 240 46.64 -4.24 0.65
C ALA A 240 47.31 -2.91 1.01
N LYS A 241 47.56 -2.77 2.31
CA LYS A 241 48.42 -1.83 3.02
C LYS A 241 49.83 -1.80 2.41
N THR A 242 50.47 -0.61 2.34
CA THR A 242 51.85 -0.33 2.79
C THR A 242 52.12 1.18 2.82
N GLU A 243 52.52 1.68 3.98
CA GLU A 243 53.07 3.01 4.25
C GLU A 243 54.46 3.20 3.60
N ASN A 244 54.77 4.38 3.04
CA ASN A 244 55.94 5.18 3.47
C ASN A 244 56.12 6.52 2.72
N GLN A 245 56.34 7.57 3.53
CA GLN A 245 57.29 8.70 3.41
C GLN A 245 57.31 9.64 2.18
N ASN A 246 56.83 10.86 2.43
CA ASN A 246 57.56 12.14 2.44
C ASN A 246 58.75 12.34 1.47
N SER A 247 58.63 13.25 0.50
CA SER A 247 59.57 14.38 0.30
C SER A 247 59.27 15.24 -0.95
N SER A 248 59.61 16.51 -0.79
CA SER A 248 59.42 17.72 -1.59
C SER A 248 60.14 17.80 -2.94
N LYS A 249 59.86 18.92 -3.64
CA LYS A 249 60.57 19.60 -4.77
C LYS A 249 60.22 19.10 -6.17
N ASN A 250 60.12 19.92 -7.21
CA ASN A 250 60.17 21.37 -7.45
C ASN A 250 59.89 21.53 -8.96
N ALA A 251 59.43 22.72 -9.40
CA ALA A 251 59.71 23.32 -10.72
C ALA A 251 59.16 22.59 -11.99
N GLN A 252 58.81 23.22 -13.11
CA GLN A 252 58.48 24.58 -13.53
C GLN A 252 58.20 24.43 -15.04
N ALA A 253 57.19 25.12 -15.58
CA ALA A 253 57.17 25.68 -16.94
C ALA A 253 57.27 24.67 -18.14
N GLN A 254 56.82 24.91 -19.37
CA GLN A 254 56.50 26.14 -20.09
C GLN A 254 55.83 25.74 -21.43
N THR A 255 54.79 26.51 -21.80
CA THR A 255 54.54 27.10 -23.14
C THR A 255 54.37 26.28 -24.43
N GLY A 256 53.35 26.70 -25.19
CA GLY A 256 53.31 26.72 -26.65
C GLY A 256 51.88 26.51 -27.18
N ASP A 257 51.06 27.56 -27.33
CA ASP A 257 50.76 28.27 -28.61
C ASP A 257 49.88 27.41 -29.57
N LYS A 258 48.80 27.86 -30.23
CA LYS A 258 48.14 29.17 -30.39
C LYS A 258 46.81 29.00 -31.16
N ALA A 259 45.79 29.76 -30.75
CA ALA A 259 44.85 30.58 -31.56
C ALA A 259 43.95 29.94 -32.67
N LYS A 260 42.61 30.07 -32.54
CA LYS A 260 41.69 31.09 -33.15
C LYS A 260 41.09 30.58 -34.49
N ILE A 261 39.85 30.86 -34.94
CA ILE A 261 38.68 31.64 -34.51
C ILE A 261 37.54 31.35 -35.52
N SER A 262 36.28 31.39 -35.05
CA SER A 262 35.02 31.79 -35.74
C SER A 262 34.64 31.12 -37.08
N ALA A 263 33.38 31.03 -37.50
CA ALA A 263 32.25 31.92 -37.31
C ALA A 263 30.92 31.21 -37.67
N LYS A 264 29.83 31.57 -36.96
CA LYS A 264 28.45 31.68 -37.48
C LYS A 264 28.45 32.84 -38.53
N PRO A 265 27.47 33.10 -39.44
CA PRO A 265 26.04 32.79 -39.32
C PRO A 265 25.25 32.66 -40.65
N ASN A 266 23.91 32.77 -40.52
CA ASN A 266 22.89 33.23 -41.48
C ASN A 266 21.98 32.16 -42.10
N ASN A 267 20.68 32.41 -42.37
CA ASN A 267 19.69 33.41 -41.92
C ASN A 267 18.35 33.04 -42.62
N ALA A 268 17.22 33.49 -42.04
CA ALA A 268 15.97 33.92 -42.70
C ALA A 268 15.14 32.86 -43.47
N ASN A 269 13.80 32.78 -43.38
CA ASN A 269 12.73 33.77 -43.56
C ASN A 269 11.39 33.02 -43.33
N ASN A 270 10.18 33.55 -43.09
CA ASN A 270 9.59 34.89 -42.99
C ASN A 270 8.15 34.73 -42.39
N GLU A 271 7.57 35.84 -41.95
CA GLU A 271 6.23 36.13 -41.42
C GLU A 271 5.00 35.79 -42.30
N GLN A 272 3.82 35.64 -41.66
CA GLN A 272 2.55 36.40 -41.87
C GLN A 272 1.44 35.83 -40.95
N LYS A 273 0.79 36.50 -39.96
CA LYS A 273 -0.06 37.72 -39.82
C LYS A 273 -1.57 37.48 -40.06
N HIS A 274 -2.38 37.74 -39.01
CA HIS A 274 -3.80 38.21 -38.92
C HIS A 274 -4.82 37.70 -39.98
N ASN A 275 -5.98 37.14 -39.64
CA ASN A 275 -7.13 37.71 -38.90
C ASN A 275 -8.14 36.59 -38.61
#